data_AF-A0A7L9VTP1-F1
#
_entry.id   AF-A0A7L9VTP1-F1
#
_cell.length_a   1.000
_cell.length_b   1.000
_cell.length_c   1.000
_cell.angle_alpha   90.00
_cell.angle_beta   90.00
_cell.angle_gamma   90.00
#
_symmetry.space_group_name_H-M   'P 1'
#
loop_
_entity.id
_entity.type
_entity.pdbx_description
1 polymer ?
#
loop_
_entity_poly.entity_id
_entity_poly.type
_entity_poly.pdbx_seq_one_letter_code
_entity_poly.pdbx_strand_id
1 'polypeptide(L)'
;MSKHKKPLLFTNINGGLLTPSKPGKWMHQLEKDHNLPYVTPHGLRHTYGTLLLEAGTPITDVSKLLGHSNVATTMQVYIDLHPVTSHQAANTLAALAND
;
A
#
# COMPACT_ATOMS: atom_id res chain seq x y z
N MET A 1 -16.70 -13.38 33.99
CA MET A 1 -17.47 -13.51 32.73
C MET A 1 -16.55 -13.12 31.58
N SER A 2 -16.16 -14.09 30.76
CA SER A 2 -15.09 -13.94 29.74
C SER A 2 -15.58 -13.08 28.57
N LYS A 3 -14.87 -11.99 28.27
CA LYS A 3 -15.12 -11.11 27.12
C LYS A 3 -15.18 -11.95 25.84
N HIS A 4 -16.28 -11.81 25.07
CA HIS A 4 -16.45 -12.45 23.77
C HIS A 4 -15.23 -12.23 22.87
N LYS A 5 -14.40 -13.27 22.71
CA LYS A 5 -13.24 -13.23 21.82
C LYS A 5 -13.78 -13.27 20.39
N LYS A 6 -13.63 -12.16 19.65
CA LYS A 6 -14.07 -12.09 18.25
C LYS A 6 -13.43 -13.24 17.46
N PRO A 7 -14.19 -13.97 16.63
CA PRO A 7 -13.64 -15.03 15.81
C PRO A 7 -12.59 -14.47 14.85
N LEU A 8 -11.51 -15.22 14.63
CA LEU A 8 -10.45 -14.84 13.70
C LEU A 8 -10.94 -15.02 12.25
N LEU A 9 -10.70 -14.04 11.38
CA LEU A 9 -11.02 -14.14 9.95
C LEU A 9 -10.03 -15.03 9.20
N PHE A 10 -8.75 -14.97 9.57
CA PHE A 10 -7.68 -15.77 8.98
C PHE A 10 -7.08 -16.69 10.04
N THR A 11 -7.39 -17.98 9.94
CA THR A 11 -6.89 -18.99 10.86
C THR A 11 -5.91 -19.93 10.17
N ASN A 12 -5.11 -20.61 10.97
CA ASN A 12 -4.50 -21.86 10.54
C ASN A 12 -5.57 -22.96 10.43
N ILE A 13 -5.16 -24.14 9.96
CA ILE A 13 -6.06 -25.30 9.78
C ILE A 13 -6.72 -25.79 11.08
N ASN A 14 -6.16 -25.44 12.24
CA ASN A 14 -6.65 -25.81 13.55
C ASN A 14 -7.51 -24.69 14.19
N GLY A 15 -7.86 -23.63 13.45
CA GLY A 15 -8.64 -22.50 13.97
C GLY A 15 -7.84 -21.50 14.82
N GLY A 16 -6.52 -21.69 14.95
CA GLY A 16 -5.63 -20.78 15.68
C GLY A 16 -5.07 -19.65 14.82
N LEU A 17 -4.17 -18.84 15.39
CA LEU A 17 -3.51 -17.75 14.67
C LEU A 17 -2.73 -18.26 13.45
N LEU A 18 -2.92 -17.58 12.31
CA LEU A 18 -2.09 -17.76 11.13
C LEU A 18 -0.73 -17.11 11.33
N THR A 19 0.36 -17.81 10.98
CA THR A 19 1.71 -17.25 11.07
C THR A 19 1.91 -16.15 10.02
N PRO A 20 2.52 -14.99 10.37
CA PRO A 20 2.73 -13.88 9.43
C PRO A 20 3.55 -14.22 8.18
N SER A 21 4.41 -15.24 8.23
CA SER A 21 5.21 -15.69 7.08
C SER A 21 4.42 -16.54 6.08
N LYS A 22 3.23 -17.03 6.44
CA LYS A 22 2.47 -17.97 5.61
C LYS A 22 1.98 -17.36 4.29
N PRO A 23 1.42 -16.12 4.25
CA PRO A 23 1.06 -15.47 2.99
C PRO A 23 2.23 -15.32 2.02
N GLY A 24 3.41 -14.92 2.51
CA GLY A 24 4.61 -14.82 1.67
C GLY A 24 5.03 -16.18 1.09
N LYS A 25 4.94 -17.25 1.87
CA LYS A 25 5.22 -18.61 1.38
C LYS A 25 4.22 -19.07 0.32
N TRP A 26 2.93 -18.72 0.46
CA TRP A 26 1.92 -19.04 -0.54
C TRP A 26 2.17 -18.29 -1.85
N MET A 27 2.51 -17.01 -1.78
CA MET A 27 2.84 -16.21 -2.97
C MET A 27 4.07 -16.76 -3.70
N HIS A 28 5.15 -17.06 -2.97
CA HIS A 28 6.35 -17.65 -3.56
C HIS A 28 6.08 -19.01 -4.24
N GLN A 29 5.14 -19.79 -3.71
CA GLN A 29 4.72 -21.04 -4.34
C GLN A 29 3.95 -20.76 -5.65
N LEU A 30 2.98 -19.84 -5.62
CA LEU A 30 2.21 -19.43 -6.80
C LEU A 30 3.10 -18.88 -7.92
N GLU A 31 4.11 -18.09 -7.57
CA GLU A 31 5.07 -17.54 -8.52
C GLU A 31 5.81 -18.64 -9.29
N LYS A 32 6.27 -19.67 -8.56
CA LYS A 32 6.95 -20.82 -9.16
C LYS A 32 6.02 -21.66 -10.02
N ASP A 33 4.81 -21.90 -9.55
CA ASP A 33 3.85 -22.78 -10.21
C ASP A 33 3.32 -22.16 -11.52
N HIS A 34 3.31 -20.83 -11.62
CA HIS A 34 2.76 -20.08 -12.76
C HIS A 34 3.78 -19.21 -13.51
N ASN A 35 5.07 -19.33 -13.20
CA ASN A 35 6.14 -18.52 -13.80
C ASN A 35 5.85 -17.01 -13.73
N LEU A 36 5.39 -16.53 -12.57
CA LEU A 36 5.08 -15.12 -12.34
C LEU A 36 6.31 -14.37 -11.78
N PRO A 37 6.37 -13.04 -11.95
CA PRO A 37 7.38 -12.22 -11.28
C PRO A 37 7.32 -12.35 -9.77
N TYR A 38 8.48 -12.23 -9.12
CA TYR A 38 8.57 -12.25 -7.65
C TYR A 38 7.85 -11.04 -7.03
N VAL A 39 6.85 -11.30 -6.17
CA VAL A 39 6.06 -10.29 -5.48
C VAL A 39 5.83 -10.71 -4.03
N THR A 40 6.05 -9.77 -3.10
CA THR A 40 5.79 -10.00 -1.68
C THR A 40 4.46 -9.38 -1.26
N PRO A 41 3.86 -9.78 -0.12
CA PRO A 41 2.73 -9.07 0.47
C PRO A 41 3.04 -7.58 0.73
N HIS A 42 4.29 -7.25 1.05
CA HIS A 42 4.72 -5.86 1.19
C HIS A 42 4.80 -5.15 -0.17
N GLY A 43 5.24 -5.86 -1.22
CA GLY A 43 5.19 -5.38 -2.61
C GLY A 43 3.77 -5.02 -3.04
N LEU A 44 2.78 -5.86 -2.74
CA LEU A 44 1.37 -5.53 -3.00
C LEU A 44 0.90 -4.28 -2.25
N ARG A 45 1.33 -4.11 -1.00
CA ARG A 45 1.05 -2.90 -0.22
C ARG A 45 1.70 -1.66 -0.84
N HIS A 46 2.90 -1.81 -1.41
CA HIS A 46 3.54 -0.75 -2.18
C HIS A 46 2.73 -0.38 -3.41
N THR A 47 2.35 -1.36 -4.22
CA THR A 47 1.52 -1.15 -5.41
C THR A 47 0.22 -0.43 -5.06
N TYR A 48 -0.46 -0.80 -3.97
CA TYR A 48 -1.67 -0.11 -3.52
C TYR A 48 -1.44 1.38 -3.22
N GLY A 49 -0.37 1.72 -2.49
CA GLY A 49 -0.04 3.11 -2.21
C GLY A 49 0.32 3.91 -3.46
N THR A 50 1.11 3.31 -4.37
CA THR A 50 1.44 3.90 -5.67
C THR A 50 0.20 4.21 -6.49
N LEU A 51 -0.72 3.24 -6.65
CA LEU A 51 -1.94 3.44 -7.45
C LEU A 51 -2.85 4.53 -6.87
N LEU A 52 -2.96 4.64 -5.55
CA LEU A 52 -3.73 5.72 -4.91
C LEU A 52 -3.12 7.10 -5.20
N LEU A 53 -1.79 7.20 -5.13
CA LEU A 53 -1.06 8.42 -5.40
C LEU A 53 -1.14 8.83 -6.87
N GLU A 54 -1.01 7.88 -7.80
CA GLU A 54 -1.20 8.10 -9.24
C GLU A 54 -2.63 8.55 -9.57
N ALA A 55 -3.63 8.07 -8.83
CA ALA A 55 -5.01 8.52 -8.93
C ALA A 55 -5.27 9.92 -8.33
N GLY A 56 -4.23 10.60 -7.81
CA GLY A 56 -4.33 11.93 -7.23
C GLY A 56 -4.81 11.97 -5.77
N THR A 57 -4.81 10.82 -5.07
CA THR A 57 -5.20 10.79 -3.65
C THR A 57 -4.15 11.54 -2.82
N PRO A 58 -4.55 12.47 -1.93
CA PRO A 58 -3.62 13.17 -1.06
C PRO A 58 -2.77 12.20 -0.23
N ILE A 59 -1.46 12.46 -0.13
CA ILE A 59 -0.51 11.59 0.58
C ILE A 59 -0.88 11.34 2.04
N THR A 60 -1.53 12.31 2.68
CA THR A 60 -2.06 12.20 4.04
C THR A 60 -3.15 11.14 4.14
N ASP A 61 -4.02 11.04 3.14
CA ASP A 61 -5.09 10.04 3.10
C ASP A 61 -4.59 8.67 2.66
N VAL A 62 -3.63 8.63 1.72
CA VAL A 62 -2.90 7.38 1.40
C VAL A 62 -2.23 6.81 2.65
N SER A 63 -1.59 7.67 3.45
CA SER A 63 -0.96 7.26 4.71
C SER A 63 -1.94 6.68 5.72
N LYS A 64 -3.14 7.27 5.83
CA LYS A 64 -4.22 6.75 6.70
C LYS A 64 -4.75 5.40 6.20
N LEU A 65 -4.97 5.25 4.90
CA LEU A 65 -5.43 4.00 4.28
C LEU A 65 -4.41 2.86 4.43
N LEU A 66 -3.12 3.18 4.35
CA LEU A 66 -2.06 2.24 4.66
C LEU A 66 -1.98 1.95 6.17
N GLY A 67 -2.42 2.87 7.02
CA GLY A 67 -2.34 2.73 8.48
C GLY A 67 -0.94 3.00 9.02
N HIS A 68 -0.17 3.88 8.37
CA HIS A 68 1.10 4.35 8.90
C HIS A 68 0.85 5.34 10.04
N SER A 69 1.49 5.10 11.20
CA SER A 69 1.44 6.01 12.35
C SER A 69 2.13 7.35 12.08
N ASN A 70 3.03 7.39 11.08
CA ASN A 70 3.72 8.59 10.63
C ASN A 70 3.63 8.73 9.11
N VAL A 71 3.13 9.88 8.65
CA VAL A 71 3.02 10.22 7.22
C VAL A 71 4.39 10.25 6.54
N ALA A 72 5.46 10.58 7.28
CA ALA A 72 6.83 10.58 6.77
C ALA A 72 7.26 9.20 6.21
N THR A 73 6.74 8.10 6.74
CA THR A 73 7.00 6.75 6.20
C THR A 73 6.41 6.58 4.81
N THR A 74 5.18 7.08 4.59
CA THR A 74 4.55 7.08 3.26
C THR A 74 5.32 7.97 2.30
N MET A 75 5.73 9.16 2.75
CA MET A 75 6.49 10.09 1.94
C MET A 75 7.84 9.49 1.52
N GLN A 76 8.62 8.97 2.45
CA GLN A 76 9.93 8.36 2.14
C GLN A 76 9.85 7.19 1.15
N VAL A 77 8.74 6.45 1.15
CA VAL A 77 8.53 5.27 0.31
C VAL A 77 8.07 5.63 -1.10
N TYR A 78 7.33 6.74 -1.28
CA TYR A 78 6.70 7.07 -2.57
C TYR A 78 7.13 8.43 -3.15
N ILE A 79 8.07 9.14 -2.53
CA ILE A 79 8.52 10.46 -2.97
C ILE A 79 9.04 10.46 -4.42
N ASP A 80 9.69 9.38 -4.84
CA ASP A 80 10.27 9.25 -6.18
C ASP A 80 9.23 8.97 -7.28
N LEU A 81 8.01 8.57 -6.90
CA LEU A 81 6.91 8.32 -7.84
C LEU A 81 6.18 9.60 -8.26
N HIS A 82 6.50 10.73 -7.62
CA HIS A 82 5.99 12.06 -7.99
C HIS A 82 7.13 13.01 -8.43
N PRO A 83 7.69 12.86 -9.63
CA PRO A 83 8.37 13.97 -10.31
C PRO A 83 7.36 15.04 -10.80
N VAL A 84 6.05 14.75 -10.73
CA VAL A 84 4.98 15.59 -11.27
C VAL A 84 4.15 16.17 -10.13
N THR A 85 4.57 17.33 -9.63
CA THR A 85 3.65 18.31 -9.00
C THR A 85 4.18 19.71 -9.24
N SER A 86 5.50 19.92 -9.20
CA SER A 86 6.09 21.25 -9.42
C SER A 86 5.81 21.82 -10.82
N HIS A 87 5.98 21.02 -11.88
CA HIS A 87 5.78 21.52 -13.25
C HIS A 87 4.31 21.71 -13.63
N GLN A 88 3.41 20.83 -13.18
CA GLN A 88 1.98 20.97 -13.49
C GLN A 88 1.33 22.09 -12.69
N ALA A 89 1.64 22.23 -11.40
CA ALA A 89 1.15 23.34 -10.58
C ALA A 89 1.67 24.68 -11.10
N ALA A 90 2.96 24.75 -11.48
CA ALA A 90 3.55 25.94 -12.11
C ALA A 90 2.86 26.27 -13.43
N ASN A 91 2.57 25.27 -14.28
CA ASN A 91 1.89 25.49 -15.55
C ASN A 91 0.43 25.93 -15.38
N THR A 92 -0.30 25.38 -14.41
CA THR A 92 -1.67 25.83 -14.11
C THR A 92 -1.70 27.24 -13.53
N LEU A 93 -0.73 27.60 -12.68
CA LEU A 93 -0.60 28.97 -12.17
C LEU A 93 -0.21 29.96 -13.28
N ALA A 94 0.71 29.58 -14.16
CA ALA A 94 1.10 30.40 -15.31
C ALA A 94 -0.06 30.60 -16.30
N ALA A 95 -0.92 29.59 -16.48
CA ALA A 95 -2.12 29.71 -17.29
C ALA A 95 -3.17 30.64 -16.66
N LEU A 96 -3.34 30.59 -15.33
CA LEU A 96 -4.27 31.46 -14.60
C LEU A 96 -3.77 32.91 -14.43
N ALA A 97 -2.45 33.15 -14.55
CA ALA A 97 -1.84 34.47 -14.42
C ALA A 97 -1.72 35.23 -15.75
N ASN A 98 -2.04 34.59 -16.88
CA ASN A 98 -2.00 35.18 -18.22
C ASN A 98 -3.39 35.59 -18.77
N ASP A 99 -4.44 35.53 -17.93
CA ASP A 99 -5.76 36.15 -18.14
C ASP A 99 -5.89 37.43 -17.31
#